data_AF-A0A971MR96-F1
#
_entry.id   AF-A0A971MR96-F1
#
_cell.length_a   1.000
_cell.length_b   1.000
_cell.length_c   1.000
_cell.angle_alpha   90.00
_cell.angle_beta   90.00
_cell.angle_gamma   90.00
#
_symmetry.space_group_name_H-M   'P 1'
#
loop_
_entity.id
_entity.type
_entity.pdbx_description
1 polymer ?
#
loop_
_entity_poly.entity_id
_entity_poly.type
_entity_poly.pdbx_seq_one_letter_code
_entity_poly.pdbx_strand_id
1 'polypeptide(L)'
;MKLYEITINDIKDKKRWRAVGNEDLELIEEIKQDDFVYHSAVAVTKKGDVYPGILTKSYSDGGEYGDYYVYYQGQWQQLTPKLKSLEIENFYFPDPQQFDFHLSEEEKEENARKFNENIVKINC
;
A
#
# COMPACT_ATOMS: atom_id res chain seq x y z
N MET A 1 15.30 1.82 -8.20
CA MET A 1 15.05 1.31 -6.83
C MET A 1 14.41 -0.07 -6.97
N LYS A 2 14.52 -0.94 -5.99
CA LYS A 2 13.86 -2.26 -5.97
C LYS A 2 12.85 -2.27 -4.83
N LEU A 3 11.84 -3.14 -4.89
CA LEU A 3 10.86 -3.27 -3.79
C LEU A 3 11.55 -3.45 -2.42
N TYR A 4 12.59 -4.27 -2.35
CA TYR A 4 13.34 -4.54 -1.12
C TYR A 4 14.14 -3.32 -0.59
N GLU A 5 14.30 -2.27 -1.39
CA GLU A 5 14.96 -1.02 -1.00
C GLU A 5 13.98 0.00 -0.42
N ILE A 6 12.66 -0.24 -0.50
CA ILE A 6 11.66 0.63 0.12
C ILE A 6 11.74 0.51 1.62
N THR A 7 11.95 1.66 2.27
CA THR A 7 12.07 1.76 3.72
C THR A 7 10.74 2.12 4.35
N ILE A 8 10.64 1.87 5.67
CA ILE A 8 9.47 2.29 6.45
C ILE A 8 9.30 3.82 6.44
N ASN A 9 10.40 4.58 6.39
CA ASN A 9 10.32 6.04 6.31
C ASN A 9 9.69 6.49 5.01
N ASP A 10 9.96 5.79 3.90
CA ASP A 10 9.30 6.12 2.65
C ASP A 10 7.77 5.94 2.71
N ILE A 11 7.31 4.94 3.48
CA ILE A 11 5.88 4.74 3.78
C ILE A 11 5.33 5.89 4.64
N LYS A 12 6.06 6.26 5.71
CA LYS A 12 5.72 7.39 6.59
C LYS A 12 5.64 8.72 5.85
N ASP A 13 6.54 8.92 4.89
CA ASP A 13 6.60 10.08 4.01
C ASP A 13 5.59 10.01 2.85
N LYS A 14 4.79 8.93 2.76
CA LYS A 14 3.75 8.73 1.75
C LYS A 14 4.32 8.75 0.32
N LYS A 15 5.54 8.26 0.14
CA LYS A 15 6.20 8.21 -1.18
C LYS A 15 5.43 7.31 -2.13
N ARG A 16 5.63 7.56 -3.42
CA ARG A 16 5.01 6.87 -4.55
C ARG A 16 6.08 6.39 -5.50
N TRP A 17 5.84 5.25 -6.13
CA TRP A 17 6.82 4.62 -7.00
C TRP A 17 6.19 4.12 -8.30
N ARG A 18 6.97 4.08 -9.37
CA ARG A 18 6.57 3.54 -10.67
C ARG A 18 7.23 2.19 -10.90
N ALA A 19 6.51 1.18 -11.40
CA ALA A 19 7.20 -0.04 -11.84
C ALA A 19 8.03 0.18 -13.09
N VAL A 20 9.19 -0.48 -13.12
CA VAL A 20 10.08 -0.54 -14.26
C VAL A 20 10.51 -2.00 -14.50
N GLY A 21 9.59 -2.87 -14.91
CA GLY A 21 9.82 -4.32 -15.05
C GLY A 21 9.28 -5.13 -13.88
N ASN A 22 9.66 -6.41 -13.75
CA ASN A 22 8.91 -7.35 -12.90
C ASN A 22 8.98 -7.10 -11.38
N GLU A 23 10.00 -6.40 -10.84
CA GLU A 23 10.12 -6.12 -9.39
C GLU A 23 10.81 -4.77 -9.06
N ASP A 24 11.04 -3.95 -10.08
CA ASP A 24 11.83 -2.71 -9.95
C ASP A 24 10.91 -1.51 -9.85
N LEU A 25 11.30 -0.56 -9.01
CA LEU A 25 10.54 0.64 -8.71
C LEU A 25 11.42 1.89 -8.89
N GLU A 26 10.84 2.99 -9.33
CA GLU A 26 11.51 4.29 -9.32
C GLU A 26 10.66 5.31 -8.57
N LEU A 27 11.30 6.19 -7.80
CA LEU A 27 10.61 7.26 -7.07
C LEU A 27 9.97 8.22 -8.08
N ILE A 28 8.73 8.61 -7.82
CA ILE A 28 7.98 9.49 -8.71
C ILE A 28 8.08 10.95 -8.25
N GLU A 29 8.45 11.85 -9.18
CA GLU A 29 8.34 13.30 -9.01
C GLU A 29 7.01 13.85 -9.59
N GLU A 30 6.51 13.28 -10.69
CA GLU A 30 5.26 13.67 -11.36
C GLU A 30 4.48 12.43 -11.86
N ILE A 31 3.16 12.41 -11.67
CA ILE A 31 2.28 11.29 -12.08
C ILE A 31 1.59 11.61 -13.40
N LYS A 32 1.71 10.70 -14.36
CA LYS A 32 0.96 10.75 -15.62
C LYS A 32 -0.20 9.77 -15.60
N GLN A 33 -1.20 10.02 -16.44
CA GLN A 33 -2.44 9.22 -16.50
C GLN A 33 -2.17 7.74 -16.85
N ASP A 34 -1.12 7.47 -17.61
CA ASP A 34 -0.69 6.17 -18.12
C ASP A 34 0.35 5.47 -17.21
N ASP A 35 0.78 6.08 -16.10
CA ASP A 35 1.77 5.49 -15.20
C ASP A 35 1.19 4.33 -14.38
N PHE A 36 1.93 3.21 -14.31
CA PHE A 36 1.65 2.12 -13.37
C PHE A 36 2.37 2.39 -12.04
N VAL A 37 1.60 2.82 -11.04
CA VAL A 37 2.10 3.37 -9.76
C VAL A 37 1.80 2.45 -8.58
N TYR A 38 2.79 2.26 -7.72
CA TYR A 38 2.70 1.55 -6.45
C TYR A 38 2.52 2.57 -5.34
N HIS A 39 1.76 2.17 -4.33
CA HIS A 39 1.33 3.08 -3.30
C HIS A 39 1.69 2.59 -1.92
N SER A 40 2.13 3.53 -1.09
CA SER A 40 2.26 3.34 0.35
C SER A 40 0.91 2.94 0.93
N ALA A 41 0.92 1.98 1.85
CA ALA A 41 -0.25 1.52 2.57
C ALA A 41 0.11 1.20 4.02
N VAL A 42 -0.92 1.08 4.85
CA VAL A 42 -0.81 0.54 6.20
C VAL A 42 -1.75 -0.65 6.31
N ALA A 43 -1.19 -1.81 6.63
CA ALA A 43 -1.94 -3.03 6.82
C ALA A 43 -2.31 -3.17 8.30
N VAL A 44 -3.58 -3.42 8.59
CA VAL A 44 -4.08 -3.62 9.96
C VAL A 44 -4.67 -5.02 10.10
N THR A 45 -4.21 -5.78 11.09
CA THR A 45 -4.72 -7.12 11.38
C THR A 45 -6.02 -7.06 12.17
N LYS A 46 -6.78 -8.16 12.19
CA LYS A 46 -7.95 -8.32 13.09
C LYS A 46 -7.63 -8.15 14.57
N LYS A 47 -6.36 -8.31 14.96
CA LYS A 47 -5.88 -8.12 16.34
C LYS A 47 -5.44 -6.67 16.62
N GLY A 48 -5.45 -5.81 15.60
CA GLY A 48 -5.03 -4.41 15.70
C GLY A 48 -3.52 -4.19 15.50
N ASP A 49 -2.77 -5.21 15.10
CA ASP A 49 -1.36 -5.06 14.75
C ASP A 49 -1.24 -4.28 13.45
N VAL A 50 -0.21 -3.43 13.36
CA VAL A 50 -0.03 -2.50 12.24
C VAL A 50 1.29 -2.78 11.55
N TYR A 51 1.25 -2.97 10.23
CA TYR A 51 2.42 -3.23 9.41
C TYR A 51 2.54 -2.23 8.25
N PRO A 52 3.77 -1.86 7.85
CA PRO A 52 4.00 -1.15 6.59
C PRO A 52 3.51 -2.00 5.42
N GLY A 53 2.79 -1.38 4.49
CA GLY A 53 2.25 -2.03 3.31
C GLY A 53 2.59 -1.31 2.02
N ILE A 54 2.61 -2.06 0.92
CA ILE A 54 2.68 -1.52 -0.45
C ILE A 54 1.59 -2.20 -1.26
N LEU A 55 0.82 -1.44 -2.04
CA LEU A 55 -0.10 -1.97 -3.02
C LEU A 55 0.46 -1.78 -4.43
N THR A 56 0.42 -2.82 -5.24
CA THR A 56 0.62 -2.73 -6.69
C THR A 56 -0.70 -2.33 -7.35
N LYS A 57 -0.68 -1.36 -8.27
CA LYS A 57 -1.90 -0.80 -8.90
C LYS A 57 -2.91 -1.88 -9.32
N SER A 58 -4.17 -1.64 -8.98
CA SER A 58 -5.35 -2.43 -9.38
C SER A 58 -5.83 -1.99 -10.76
N TYR A 59 -6.27 -2.93 -11.60
CA TYR A 59 -6.97 -2.64 -12.85
C TYR A 59 -8.46 -2.97 -12.70
N SER A 60 -9.33 -2.00 -12.97
CA SER A 60 -10.79 -2.14 -12.95
C SER A 60 -11.32 -2.57 -14.34
N ASP A 61 -11.06 -3.83 -14.73
CA ASP A 61 -11.83 -4.50 -15.80
C ASP A 61 -12.59 -5.73 -15.22
N GLY A 62 -13.36 -5.50 -14.16
CA GLY A 62 -14.28 -6.50 -13.59
C GLY A 62 -13.81 -7.23 -12.32
N GLY A 63 -12.74 -6.78 -11.66
CA GLY A 63 -12.34 -7.29 -10.34
C GLY A 63 -11.16 -6.51 -9.74
N GLU A 64 -11.06 -6.46 -8.41
CA GLU A 64 -9.91 -5.88 -7.69
C GLU A 64 -8.70 -6.82 -7.81
N TYR A 65 -7.80 -6.55 -8.76
CA TYR A 65 -6.56 -7.32 -8.94
C TYR A 65 -5.35 -6.43 -8.65
N GLY A 66 -4.86 -6.48 -7.42
CA GLY A 66 -3.58 -5.89 -7.02
C GLY A 66 -2.85 -6.80 -6.04
N ASP A 67 -1.54 -6.91 -6.18
CA ASP A 67 -0.70 -7.55 -5.19
C ASP A 67 -0.47 -6.59 -4.02
N TYR A 68 -0.65 -7.11 -2.81
CA TYR A 68 -0.35 -6.39 -1.58
C TYR A 68 0.95 -6.94 -1.03
N TYR A 69 1.83 -6.09 -0.54
CA TYR A 69 3.06 -6.48 0.13
C TYR A 69 3.05 -5.90 1.54
N VAL A 70 3.49 -6.68 2.50
CA VAL A 70 3.62 -6.25 3.90
C VAL A 70 5.05 -6.48 4.37
N TYR A 71 5.61 -5.50 5.06
CA TYR A 71 6.91 -5.66 5.70
C TYR A 71 6.75 -6.43 7.00
N TYR A 72 7.16 -7.69 7.01
CA TYR A 72 6.99 -8.62 8.13
C TYR A 72 8.25 -9.48 8.30
N GLN A 73 8.72 -9.59 9.55
CA GLN A 73 9.93 -10.35 9.91
C GLN A 73 11.19 -9.89 9.14
N GLY A 74 11.33 -8.57 8.92
CA GLY A 74 12.51 -7.98 8.29
C GLY A 74 12.56 -8.07 6.76
N GLN A 75 11.46 -8.44 6.10
CA GLN A 75 11.38 -8.52 4.65
C GLN A 75 9.99 -8.14 4.13
N TRP A 76 9.94 -7.67 2.89
CA TRP A 76 8.69 -7.48 2.16
C TRP A 76 8.14 -8.82 1.72
N GLN A 77 6.89 -9.11 2.05
CA GLN A 77 6.22 -10.36 1.68
C GLN A 77 4.92 -10.06 0.95
N GLN A 78 4.74 -10.69 -0.22
CA GLN A 78 3.50 -10.60 -0.99
C GLN A 78 2.38 -11.34 -0.26
N LEU A 79 1.29 -10.64 0.03
CA LEU A 79 0.05 -11.19 0.54
C LEU A 79 -0.65 -12.03 -0.52
N THR A 80 -0.16 -13.25 -0.62
CA THR A 80 -0.87 -14.35 -1.27
C THR A 80 -1.79 -15.01 -0.25
N PRO A 81 -2.73 -15.89 -0.68
CA PRO A 81 -3.52 -16.72 0.24
C PRO A 81 -2.69 -17.55 1.24
N LYS A 82 -1.37 -17.67 1.06
CA LYS A 82 -0.43 -18.34 1.97
C LYS A 82 -0.03 -17.48 3.18
N LEU A 83 -0.14 -16.14 3.13
CA LEU A 83 0.13 -15.23 4.25
C LEU A 83 -1.09 -14.98 5.16
N LYS A 84 -2.13 -15.82 5.05
CA LYS A 84 -3.34 -15.77 5.90
C LYS A 84 -3.08 -15.76 7.41
N SER A 85 -1.89 -16.19 7.87
CA SER A 85 -1.51 -16.18 9.29
C SER A 85 -1.51 -14.78 9.92
N LEU A 86 -1.31 -13.72 9.13
CA LEU A 86 -1.36 -12.36 9.64
C LEU A 86 -2.78 -11.84 9.89
N GLU A 87 -3.80 -12.52 9.34
CA GLU A 87 -5.21 -12.12 9.48
C GLU A 87 -5.43 -10.63 9.19
N ILE A 88 -4.87 -10.12 8.09
CA ILE A 88 -5.05 -8.73 7.68
C ILE A 88 -6.54 -8.47 7.46
N GLU A 89 -7.07 -7.48 8.16
CA GLU A 89 -8.46 -7.06 8.11
C GLU A 89 -8.64 -5.96 7.05
N ASN A 90 -7.75 -4.96 7.06
CA ASN A 90 -7.87 -3.79 6.21
C ASN A 90 -6.52 -3.25 5.73
N PHE A 91 -6.57 -2.59 4.57
CA PHE A 91 -5.53 -1.71 4.05
C PHE A 91 -6.03 -0.28 4.03
N TYR A 92 -5.23 0.63 4.58
CA TYR A 92 -5.44 2.06 4.48
C TYR A 92 -4.37 2.69 3.61
N PHE A 93 -4.73 3.76 2.91
CA PHE A 93 -3.90 4.45 1.92
C PHE A 93 -3.85 5.94 2.23
N PRO A 94 -2.74 6.63 1.91
CA PRO A 94 -2.56 8.03 2.29
C PRO A 94 -3.47 9.00 1.55
N ASP A 95 -3.93 8.64 0.34
CA ASP A 95 -4.63 9.56 -0.56
C ASP A 95 -5.58 8.83 -1.54
N PRO A 96 -6.59 8.08 -1.04
CA PRO A 96 -7.49 7.26 -1.86
C PRO A 96 -8.30 8.04 -2.90
N GLN A 97 -8.31 9.38 -2.87
CA GLN A 97 -8.96 10.21 -3.90
C GLN A 97 -8.27 10.14 -5.25
N GLN A 98 -6.95 9.90 -5.27
CA GLN A 98 -6.17 9.80 -6.50
C GLN A 98 -6.19 8.40 -7.12
N PHE A 99 -7.01 7.51 -6.54
CA PHE A 99 -7.15 6.14 -6.96
C PHE A 99 -8.57 5.91 -7.43
N ASP A 100 -8.74 5.07 -8.45
CA ASP A 100 -10.04 4.52 -8.83
C ASP A 100 -10.45 3.39 -7.88
N PHE A 101 -10.45 3.68 -6.57
CA PHE A 101 -11.19 2.86 -5.63
C PHE A 101 -12.64 3.29 -5.78
N HIS A 102 -13.54 2.36 -6.12
CA HIS A 102 -14.99 2.61 -6.19
C HIS A 102 -15.60 2.87 -4.80
N LEU A 103 -15.02 3.81 -4.05
CA LEU A 103 -15.40 4.26 -2.73
C LEU A 103 -16.14 5.59 -2.84
N SER A 104 -17.10 5.79 -1.96
CA SER A 104 -17.70 7.10 -1.73
C SER A 104 -16.66 8.09 -1.18
N GLU A 105 -16.94 9.40 -1.28
CA GLU A 105 -16.06 10.42 -0.70
C GLU A 105 -15.89 10.26 0.83
N GLU A 106 -16.94 9.86 1.54
CA GLU A 106 -16.88 9.59 2.99
C GLU A 106 -15.91 8.44 3.31
N GLU A 107 -15.97 7.35 2.54
CA GLU A 107 -15.07 6.21 2.70
C GLU A 107 -13.61 6.57 2.37
N LYS A 108 -13.39 7.45 1.40
CA LYS A 108 -12.05 7.95 1.05
C LYS A 108 -11.47 8.80 2.18
N GLU A 109 -12.25 9.72 2.75
CA GLU A 109 -11.83 10.54 3.89
C GLU A 109 -11.52 9.67 5.11
N GLU A 110 -12.39 8.71 5.42
CA GLU A 110 -12.19 7.77 6.52
C GLU A 110 -10.94 6.91 6.32
N ASN A 111 -10.71 6.42 5.09
CA ASN A 111 -9.51 5.64 4.78
C ASN A 111 -8.22 6.47 4.98
N ALA A 112 -8.18 7.71 4.47
CA ALA A 112 -7.04 8.60 4.68
C ALA A 112 -6.82 8.91 6.18
N ARG A 113 -7.90 9.11 6.94
CA ARG A 113 -7.85 9.30 8.38
C ARG A 113 -7.26 8.07 9.08
N LYS A 114 -7.75 6.87 8.76
CA LYS A 114 -7.26 5.60 9.29
C LYS A 114 -5.81 5.32 8.94
N PHE A 115 -5.36 5.70 7.75
CA PHE A 115 -3.95 5.64 7.39
C PHE A 115 -3.10 6.47 8.35
N ASN A 116 -3.46 7.75 8.55
CA ASN A 116 -2.71 8.66 9.42
C ASN A 116 -2.77 8.23 10.90
N GLU A 117 -3.90 7.68 11.37
CA GLU A 117 -4.04 7.13 12.73
C GLU A 117 -3.12 5.92 12.98
N ASN A 118 -2.91 5.07 11.96
CA ASN A 118 -2.17 3.83 12.13
C ASN A 118 -0.70 3.95 11.76
N ILE A 119 -0.32 4.84 10.83
CA ILE A 119 1.07 4.98 10.41
C ILE A 119 2.03 5.37 11.54
N VAL A 120 1.53 6.12 12.52
CA VAL A 120 2.28 6.50 13.73
C VAL A 120 2.51 5.31 14.68
N LYS A 121 1.75 4.23 14.54
CA LYS A 121 1.86 3.00 15.36
C LYS A 121 2.85 1.99 14.77
N ILE A 122 3.37 2.25 13.57
CA ILE A 122 4.44 1.43 12.99
C ILE A 122 5.71 1.66 13.80
N ASN A 123 6.01 0.70 14.68
CA ASN A 123 7.24 0.64 15.47
C ASN A 123 8.35 0.06 14.60
N CYS A 124 9.47 0.79 14.50
CA CYS A 124 10.68 0.39 13.79
C CYS A 124 11.70 -0.15 14.77
#